data_AF-A0A7Y9GM83-F1
#
_entry.id   AF-A0A7Y9GM83-F1
#
_cell.length_a   1.000
_cell.length_b   1.000
_cell.length_c   1.000
_cell.angle_alpha   90.00
_cell.angle_beta   90.00
_cell.angle_gamma   90.00
#
_symmetry.space_group_name_H-M   'P 1'
#
loop_
_entity.id
_entity.type
_entity.pdbx_description
1 polymer ?
#
loop_
_entity_poly.entity_id
_entity_poly.type
_entity_poly.pdbx_seq_one_letter_code
_entity_poly.pdbx_strand_id
1 'polypeptide(L)'
;MRIDGTTALVTGGASGLGAATAASLAERGASVIALDLPQGVEKAEPHDGVRLVAGDVTSEDDVQAALDGIDPDAALTRDAGGRLARA
;
A
#
# COMPACT_ATOMS: atom_id res chain seq x y z
N MET A 1 -6.61 10.11 14.43
CA MET A 1 -6.42 10.61 13.05
C MET A 1 -7.47 9.98 12.14
N ARG A 2 -8.12 10.75 11.27
CA ARG A 2 -9.03 10.23 10.24
C ARG A 2 -8.21 9.97 8.97
N ILE A 3 -8.25 8.72 8.49
CA ILE A 3 -7.42 8.26 7.35
C ILE A 3 -8.22 7.52 6.26
N ASP A 4 -9.53 7.34 6.48
CA ASP A 4 -10.42 6.78 5.46
C ASP A 4 -10.43 7.68 4.22
N GLY A 5 -10.30 7.07 3.04
CA GLY A 5 -10.18 7.79 1.76
C GLY A 5 -8.82 8.45 1.51
N THR A 6 -7.79 8.16 2.31
CA THR A 6 -6.43 8.64 2.06
C THR A 6 -5.59 7.60 1.32
N THR A 7 -4.48 8.03 0.73
CA THR A 7 -3.46 7.13 0.19
C THR A 7 -2.23 7.14 1.09
N ALA A 8 -1.68 5.95 1.37
CA ALA A 8 -0.51 5.78 2.21
C ALA A 8 0.55 4.92 1.50
N LEU A 9 1.79 5.39 1.55
CA LEU A 9 2.99 4.62 1.21
C LEU A 9 3.65 4.13 2.50
N VAL A 10 3.85 2.82 2.62
CA VAL A 10 4.54 2.18 3.74
C VAL A 10 5.82 1.53 3.23
N THR A 11 6.97 2.02 3.67
CA THR A 11 8.27 1.41 3.38
C THR A 11 8.55 0.27 4.34
N GLY A 12 9.24 -0.78 3.89
CA GLY A 12 9.41 -2.00 4.70
C GLY A 12 8.08 -2.76 4.90
N GLY A 13 7.13 -2.54 3.99
CA GLY A 13 5.75 -2.99 4.13
C GLY A 13 5.51 -4.48 3.86
N ALA A 14 6.54 -5.25 3.52
CA ALA A 14 6.40 -6.68 3.22
C ALA A 14 6.48 -7.58 4.46
N SER A 15 6.97 -7.08 5.60
CA SER A 15 7.11 -7.90 6.81
C SER A 15 7.01 -7.12 8.12
N GLY A 16 6.89 -7.86 9.23
CA GLY A 16 6.97 -7.32 10.59
C GLY A 16 6.01 -6.15 10.85
N LEU A 17 6.54 -5.05 11.39
CA LEU A 17 5.75 -3.88 11.74
C LEU A 17 5.25 -3.13 10.50
N GLY A 18 6.02 -3.11 9.41
CA GLY A 18 5.59 -2.45 8.17
C GLY A 18 4.37 -3.14 7.57
N ALA A 19 4.37 -4.47 7.49
CA ALA A 19 3.21 -5.24 7.04
C ALA A 19 1.98 -5.02 7.93
N ALA A 20 2.16 -5.07 9.27
CA ALA A 20 1.07 -4.83 10.22
C ALA A 20 0.52 -3.40 10.11
N THR A 21 1.38 -2.41 9.85
CA THR A 21 0.99 -1.02 9.63
C THR A 21 0.20 -0.88 8.33
N ALA A 22 0.69 -1.48 7.24
CA ALA A 22 0.03 -1.46 5.95
C ALA A 22 -1.38 -2.09 6.03
N ALA A 23 -1.50 -3.25 6.67
CA ALA A 23 -2.78 -3.91 6.93
C ALA A 23 -3.74 -3.00 7.72
N SER A 24 -3.30 -2.46 8.86
CA SER A 24 -4.13 -1.59 9.70
C SER A 24 -4.61 -0.32 8.98
N LEU A 25 -3.78 0.26 8.13
CA LEU A 25 -4.17 1.41 7.30
C LEU A 25 -5.26 1.04 6.28
N ALA A 26 -5.10 -0.12 5.61
CA ALA A 26 -6.05 -0.62 4.63
C ALA A 26 -7.43 -0.95 5.26
N GLU A 27 -7.43 -1.63 6.42
CA GLU A 27 -8.65 -1.93 7.18
C GLU A 27 -9.42 -0.66 7.54
N ARG A 28 -8.71 0.43 7.83
CA ARG A 28 -9.26 1.75 8.17
C ARG A 28 -9.64 2.60 6.95
N GLY A 29 -9.51 2.05 5.74
CA GLY A 29 -9.99 2.67 4.49
C GLY A 29 -8.99 3.53 3.74
N ALA A 30 -7.70 3.41 4.04
CA ALA A 30 -6.67 3.96 3.18
C ALA A 30 -6.41 3.05 1.96
N SER A 31 -6.07 3.61 0.81
CA SER A 31 -5.36 2.86 -0.23
C SER A 31 -3.90 2.75 0.17
N VAL A 32 -3.39 1.53 0.27
CA VAL A 32 -2.05 1.30 0.80
C VAL A 32 -1.15 0.69 -0.26
N ILE A 33 0.01 1.31 -0.43
CA ILE A 33 1.14 0.72 -1.14
C ILE A 33 2.24 0.41 -0.14
N ALA A 34 2.72 -0.82 -0.20
CA ALA A 34 3.82 -1.31 0.60
C ALA A 34 5.05 -1.44 -0.31
N LEU A 35 6.04 -0.56 -0.15
CA LEU A 35 7.32 -0.62 -0.84
C LEU A 35 8.32 -1.40 0.03
N ASP A 36 8.92 -2.43 -0.53
CA ASP A 36 9.96 -3.19 0.16
C ASP A 36 10.94 -3.79 -0.85
N LEU A 37 12.09 -4.24 -0.36
CA LEU A 37 13.09 -4.90 -1.20
C LEU A 37 12.47 -6.13 -1.89
N PRO A 38 12.92 -6.48 -3.11
CA PRO A 38 12.36 -7.58 -3.88
C PRO A 38 12.25 -8.90 -3.08
N GLN A 39 13.28 -9.23 -2.29
CA GLN A 39 13.31 -10.46 -1.49
C GLN A 39 12.31 -10.45 -0.33
N GLY A 40 11.92 -9.26 0.15
CA GLY A 40 10.87 -9.09 1.14
C GLY A 40 9.50 -9.31 0.51
N VAL A 41 9.25 -8.67 -0.64
CA VAL A 41 7.98 -8.78 -1.38
C VAL A 41 7.70 -10.22 -1.81
N GLU A 42 8.70 -10.96 -2.27
CA GLU A 42 8.56 -12.37 -2.65
C GLU A 42 8.10 -13.28 -1.50
N LYS A 43 8.39 -12.89 -0.25
CA LYS A 43 8.07 -13.66 0.97
C LYS A 43 6.87 -13.10 1.71
N ALA A 44 6.31 -11.99 1.26
CA ALA A 44 5.24 -11.30 1.94
C ALA A 44 3.96 -12.15 1.94
N GLU A 45 3.23 -12.13 3.05
CA GLU A 45 1.87 -12.63 3.06
C GLU A 45 0.95 -11.60 2.38
N PRO A 46 0.14 -12.01 1.39
CA PRO A 46 -0.76 -11.09 0.70
C PRO A 46 -1.84 -10.58 1.66
N HIS A 47 -2.18 -9.29 1.55
CA HIS A 47 -3.26 -8.69 2.32
C HIS A 47 -4.21 -7.93 1.39
N ASP A 48 -5.51 -8.18 1.55
CA ASP A 48 -6.54 -7.49 0.79
C ASP A 48 -6.48 -5.97 1.07
N GLY A 49 -6.38 -5.16 0.02
CA GLY A 49 -6.27 -3.70 0.15
C GLY A 49 -4.86 -3.14 0.34
N VAL A 50 -3.83 -4.00 0.36
CA VAL A 50 -2.42 -3.57 0.31
C VAL A 50 -1.79 -4.00 -1.02
N ARG A 51 -1.25 -3.04 -1.76
CA ARG A 51 -0.47 -3.32 -2.98
C ARG A 51 1.02 -3.34 -2.64
N LEU A 52 1.65 -4.51 -2.76
CA LEU A 52 3.09 -4.65 -2.61
C LEU A 52 3.82 -4.23 -3.89
N VAL A 53 4.91 -3.50 -3.72
CA VAL A 53 5.81 -3.03 -4.78
C VAL A 53 7.24 -3.35 -4.37
N ALA A 54 7.97 -4.03 -5.26
CA ALA A 54 9.39 -4.30 -5.07
C ALA A 54 10.23 -3.07 -5.44
N GLY A 55 11.09 -2.62 -4.54
CA GLY A 55 12.02 -1.52 -4.78
C GLY A 55 12.82 -1.14 -3.53
N ASP A 56 13.90 -0.39 -3.73
CA ASP A 56 14.77 0.12 -2.67
C ASP A 56 14.42 1.58 -2.34
N VAL A 57 14.08 1.86 -1.07
CA VAL A 57 13.75 3.22 -0.62
C VAL A 57 14.93 4.20 -0.74
N THR A 58 16.16 3.70 -0.88
CA THR A 58 17.35 4.53 -1.12
C THR A 58 17.52 4.95 -2.58
N SER A 59 16.78 4.32 -3.51
CA SER A 59 16.71 4.66 -4.93
C SER A 59 15.55 5.63 -5.17
N GLU A 60 15.87 6.85 -5.62
CA GLU A 60 14.85 7.84 -5.99
C GLU A 60 13.96 7.33 -7.13
N ASP A 61 14.55 6.63 -8.10
CA ASP A 61 13.83 6.05 -9.23
C ASP A 61 12.81 4.98 -8.78
N ASP A 62 13.18 4.14 -7.80
CA ASP A 62 12.29 3.10 -7.28
C ASP A 62 11.12 3.72 -6.49
N VAL A 63 11.39 4.76 -5.71
CA VAL A 63 10.36 5.50 -4.97
C VAL A 63 9.42 6.22 -5.95
N GLN A 64 9.96 6.86 -6.99
CA GLN A 64 9.14 7.52 -8.02
C GLN A 64 8.26 6.51 -8.74
N ALA A 65 8.80 5.37 -9.17
CA ALA A 65 8.03 4.31 -9.82
C ALA A 65 6.93 3.72 -8.92
N ALA A 66 7.17 3.63 -7.60
CA ALA A 66 6.16 3.21 -6.64
C ALA A 66 5.00 4.22 -6.52
N LEU A 67 5.30 5.51 -6.65
CA LEU A 67 4.33 6.60 -6.60
C LEU A 67 3.57 6.80 -7.92
N ASP A 68 4.19 6.56 -9.08
CA ASP A 68 3.54 6.77 -10.39
C ASP A 68 2.31 5.88 -10.61
N GLY A 69 2.22 4.74 -9.91
CA GLY A 69 1.03 3.88 -9.90
C GLY A 69 -0.13 4.43 -9.08
N ILE A 70 0.06 5.56 -8.39
CA ILE A 70 -0.90 6.19 -7.48
C ILE A 70 -1.59 7.33 -8.21
N ASP A 71 -2.92 7.24 -8.25
CA ASP A 71 -3.73 8.41 -8.53
C ASP A 71 -4.10 9.03 -7.17
N PRO A 72 -3.56 10.22 -6.81
CA PRO A 72 -3.84 10.87 -5.54
C PRO A 72 -5.31 11.34 -5.42
N ASP A 73 -6.02 11.46 -6.55
CA ASP A 73 -7.40 11.94 -6.63
C ASP A 73 -8.41 10.81 -6.94
N ALA A 74 -7.94 9.58 -7.16
CA ALA A 74 -8.83 8.45 -7.38
C ALA A 74 -9.69 8.21 -6.15
N ALA A 75 -10.98 8.53 -6.27
CA ALA A 75 -11.98 8.20 -5.28
C ALA A 75 -11.98 6.68 -5.05
N LEU A 76 -11.58 6.28 -3.84
CA LEU A 76 -11.69 4.89 -3.40
C LEU A 76 -13.15 4.64 -3.02
N THR A 77 -13.81 3.76 -3.77
CA THR A 77 -15.14 3.28 -3.41
C THR A 77 -15.01 1.91 -2.76
N ARG A 78 -15.93 1.58 -1.85
CA ARG A 78 -16.02 0.22 -1.31
C ARG A 78 -17.10 -0.54 -2.08
N ASP A 79 -16.77 -1.74 -2.55
CA ASP A 79 -17.77 -2.65 -3.10
C ASP A 79 -18.75 -3.11 -2.01
N ALA A 80 -19.83 -3.81 -2.38
CA ALA A 80 -20.81 -4.33 -1.43
C ALA A 80 -20.22 -5.33 -0.40
N GLY A 81 -19.01 -5.84 -0.64
CA GLY A 81 -18.24 -6.68 0.28
C GLY A 81 -17.24 -5.91 1.16
N GLY A 82 -17.22 -4.58 1.07
CA GLY A 82 -16.33 -3.71 1.83
C GLY A 82 -14.90 -3.60 1.26
N ARG A 83 -14.61 -4.21 0.12
CA ARG A 83 -13.28 -4.16 -0.52
C ARG A 83 -13.08 -2.82 -1.22
N LEU A 84 -11.88 -2.28 -1.08
CA LEU A 84 -11.46 -1.06 -1.77
C LEU A 84 -11.37 -1.34 -3.28
N ALA A 85 -12.13 -0.59 -4.06
CA ALA A 85 -12.15 -0.60 -5.51
C ALA A 85 -11.98 0.83 -6.04
N ARG A 86 -11.36 0.97 -7.21
CA ARG A 86 -11.38 2.24 -7.93
C ARG A 86 -12.79 2.47 -8.47
N ALA A 87 -13.28 3.70 -8.38
CA ALA A 87 -14.50 4.13 -9.08
C ALA A 87 -14.35 3.98 -10.60
#